data_AF-A0A369VVN4-F1
#
_entry.id   AF-A0A369VVN4-F1
#
_cell.length_a   1.000
_cell.length_b   1.000
_cell.length_c   1.000
_cell.angle_alpha   90.00
_cell.angle_beta   90.00
_cell.angle_gamma   90.00
#
_symmetry.space_group_name_H-M   'P 1'
#
loop_
_entity.id
_entity.type
_entity.pdbx_description
1 polymer ?
#
loop_
_entity_poly.entity_id
_entity_poly.type
_entity_poly.pdbx_seq_one_letter_code
_entity_poly.pdbx_strand_id
1 'polypeptide(L)'
;MFADAVPALDERIAAALTGTDALTSTDASAVLEEAETEFRSLEQQADALDTEALSPSLTLAQAQAKRAEAGDLRFRSDRLDAACSALRIRVADLREAEERARRAAQQEAAREARDELAAEIADRYPALVRELTGLAKRIADCNAECEAAGIPATAEAQGRGVPANFMVSGGTLATIGSINLPLPRAYGSAWGTGGSMFGGVEYPGLNA
;
A
#
# COMPACT_ATOMS: atom_id res chain seq x y z
N MET A 1 -5.34 -44.01 -1.89
CA MET A 1 -5.82 -42.63 -1.69
C MET A 1 -6.67 -42.66 -0.43
N PHE A 2 -6.03 -42.52 0.73
CA PHE A 2 -6.73 -42.53 2.02
C PHE A 2 -7.27 -41.11 2.21
N ALA A 3 -8.59 -40.99 2.37
CA ALA A 3 -9.18 -39.72 2.79
C ALA A 3 -8.62 -39.40 4.17
N ASP A 4 -7.81 -38.35 4.27
CA ASP A 4 -7.41 -37.80 5.56
C ASP A 4 -8.69 -37.48 6.32
N ALA A 5 -8.88 -38.14 7.47
CA ALA A 5 -10.00 -37.86 8.33
C ALA A 5 -9.89 -36.41 8.81
N VAL A 6 -10.94 -35.62 8.59
CA VAL A 6 -10.98 -34.24 9.09
C VAL A 6 -10.83 -34.29 10.60
N PRO A 7 -9.82 -33.61 11.18
CA PRO A 7 -9.59 -33.64 12.62
C PRO A 7 -10.81 -33.09 13.37
N ALA A 8 -11.03 -33.58 14.59
CA ALA A 8 -12.17 -33.18 15.38
C ALA A 8 -12.15 -31.67 15.65
N LEU A 9 -13.32 -31.04 15.78
CA LEU A 9 -13.42 -29.58 15.98
C LEU A 9 -12.60 -29.11 17.19
N ASP A 10 -12.64 -29.84 18.31
CA ASP A 10 -11.82 -29.56 19.50
C ASP A 10 -10.32 -29.52 19.20
N GLU A 11 -9.83 -30.44 18.35
CA GLU A 11 -8.41 -30.50 17.95
C GLU A 11 -8.06 -29.33 17.03
N ARG A 12 -8.97 -28.96 16.13
CA ARG A 12 -8.80 -27.80 15.23
C ARG A 12 -8.82 -26.48 16.00
N ILE A 13 -9.69 -26.34 16.99
CA ILE A 13 -9.72 -25.20 17.92
C ILE A 13 -8.41 -25.13 18.70
N ALA A 14 -7.96 -26.24 19.28
CA ALA A 14 -6.70 -26.29 20.00
C ALA A 14 -5.51 -25.93 19.10
N ALA A 15 -5.48 -26.46 17.88
CA ALA A 15 -4.47 -26.14 16.87
C ALA A 15 -4.53 -24.68 16.44
N ALA A 16 -5.71 -24.08 16.31
CA ALA A 16 -5.85 -22.66 15.96
C ALA A 16 -5.38 -21.73 17.09
N LEU A 17 -5.57 -22.13 18.35
CA LEU A 17 -5.16 -21.36 19.54
C LEU A 17 -3.67 -21.52 19.86
N THR A 18 -3.10 -22.70 19.65
CA THR A 18 -1.71 -23.03 20.04
C THR A 18 -0.74 -23.12 18.88
N GLY A 19 -1.25 -23.19 17.65
CA GLY A 19 -0.47 -23.33 16.43
C GLY A 19 0.44 -22.13 16.20
N THR A 20 1.66 -22.45 15.74
CA THR A 20 2.72 -21.47 15.44
C THR A 20 2.77 -21.14 13.95
N ASP A 21 3.03 -19.85 13.69
CA ASP A 21 3.48 -19.10 12.51
C ASP A 21 2.88 -19.36 11.11
N ALA A 22 2.33 -20.54 10.81
CA ALA A 22 1.74 -20.84 9.51
C ALA A 22 0.21 -20.62 9.45
N LEU A 23 -0.44 -20.41 10.60
CA LEU A 23 -1.88 -20.20 10.67
C LEU A 23 -2.22 -18.76 10.24
N THR A 24 -3.06 -18.62 9.21
CA THR A 24 -3.53 -17.30 8.77
C THR A 24 -4.75 -16.84 9.56
N SER A 25 -5.03 -15.54 9.53
CA SER A 25 -6.26 -15.00 10.10
C SER A 25 -7.52 -15.54 9.42
N THR A 26 -7.43 -15.90 8.14
CA THR A 26 -8.51 -16.54 7.39
C THR A 26 -8.79 -17.95 7.91
N ASP A 27 -7.77 -18.76 8.13
CA ASP A 27 -7.92 -20.13 8.65
C ASP A 27 -8.51 -20.12 10.07
N ALA A 28 -8.00 -19.23 10.94
CA ALA A 28 -8.52 -19.05 12.29
C ALA A 28 -9.98 -18.53 12.29
N SER A 29 -10.35 -17.66 11.34
CA SER A 29 -11.74 -17.19 11.20
C SER A 29 -12.68 -18.34 10.80
N ALA A 30 -12.24 -19.22 9.91
CA ALA A 30 -13.05 -20.37 9.49
C ALA A 30 -13.33 -21.34 10.66
N VAL A 31 -12.31 -21.60 11.49
CA VAL A 31 -12.49 -22.43 12.72
C VAL A 31 -13.42 -21.74 13.72
N LEU A 32 -13.33 -20.42 13.87
CA LEU A 32 -14.24 -19.65 14.72
C LEU A 32 -15.69 -19.76 14.24
N GLU A 33 -15.96 -19.60 12.95
CA GLU A 33 -17.33 -19.69 12.39
C GLU A 33 -17.95 -21.07 12.62
N GLU A 34 -17.16 -22.14 12.47
CA GLU A 34 -17.59 -23.51 12.76
C GLU A 34 -17.87 -23.71 14.26
N ALA A 35 -16.98 -23.21 15.13
CA ALA A 35 -17.16 -23.26 16.58
C ALA A 35 -18.41 -22.49 17.04
N GLU A 36 -18.68 -21.31 16.48
CA GLU A 36 -19.89 -20.53 16.78
C GLU A 36 -21.18 -21.22 16.28
N THR A 37 -21.08 -22.01 15.23
CA THR A 37 -22.21 -22.79 14.70
C THR A 37 -22.52 -23.99 15.59
N GLU A 38 -21.49 -24.74 15.98
CA GLU A 38 -21.65 -25.87 16.92
C GLU A 38 -22.13 -25.37 18.29
N PHE A 39 -21.61 -24.24 18.78
CA PHE A 39 -22.08 -23.61 20.02
C PHE A 39 -23.59 -23.37 20.02
N ARG A 40 -24.10 -22.70 18.98
CA ARG A 40 -25.54 -22.43 18.82
C ARG A 40 -26.36 -23.72 18.71
N SER A 41 -25.81 -24.77 18.08
CA SER A 41 -26.49 -26.06 18.00
C SER A 41 -26.61 -26.73 19.37
N LEU A 42 -25.54 -26.73 20.16
CA LEU A 42 -25.52 -27.30 21.51
C LEU A 42 -26.49 -26.57 22.45
N GLU A 43 -26.55 -25.24 22.40
CA GLU A 43 -27.52 -24.46 23.18
C GLU A 43 -28.97 -24.83 22.81
N GLN A 44 -29.29 -24.89 21.52
CA GLN A 44 -30.63 -25.27 21.05
C GLN A 44 -31.02 -26.68 21.49
N GLN A 45 -30.09 -27.63 21.45
CA GLN A 45 -30.32 -29.00 21.90
C GLN A 45 -30.53 -29.07 23.41
N ALA A 46 -29.74 -28.32 24.19
CA ALA A 46 -29.90 -28.24 25.64
C ALA A 46 -31.26 -27.65 26.05
N ASP A 47 -31.69 -26.57 25.40
CA ASP A 47 -32.98 -25.92 25.66
C ASP A 47 -34.18 -26.81 25.26
N ALA A 48 -34.04 -27.57 24.16
CA ALA A 48 -35.03 -28.56 23.77
C ALA A 48 -35.18 -29.67 24.82
N LEU A 49 -34.07 -30.22 25.31
CA LEU A 49 -34.08 -31.25 26.34
C LEU A 49 -34.65 -30.75 27.68
N ASP A 50 -34.35 -29.51 28.06
CA ASP A 50 -34.94 -28.88 29.25
C ASP A 50 -36.46 -28.73 29.09
N THR A 51 -36.92 -28.31 27.91
CA THR A 51 -38.35 -28.19 27.60
C THR A 51 -39.04 -29.56 27.67
N GLU A 52 -38.41 -30.59 27.11
CA GLU A 52 -38.92 -31.96 27.15
C GLU A 52 -38.92 -32.55 28.56
N ALA A 53 -37.93 -32.24 29.39
CA ALA A 53 -37.83 -32.69 30.79
C ALA A 53 -38.99 -32.17 31.66
N LEU A 54 -39.62 -31.06 31.28
CA LEU A 54 -40.80 -30.50 31.94
C LEU A 54 -42.13 -31.15 31.51
N SER A 55 -42.09 -32.13 30.59
CA SER A 55 -43.30 -32.77 30.10
C SER A 55 -44.00 -33.61 31.18
N PRO A 56 -45.30 -33.41 31.43
CA PRO A 56 -46.05 -34.16 32.44
C PRO A 56 -46.28 -35.63 32.04
N SER A 57 -45.99 -36.01 30.80
CA SER A 57 -46.09 -37.39 30.31
C SER A 57 -44.87 -38.25 30.68
N LEU A 58 -43.81 -37.64 31.19
CA LEU A 58 -42.59 -38.36 31.57
C LEU A 58 -42.67 -38.87 33.01
N THR A 59 -42.05 -40.02 33.25
CA THR A 59 -41.72 -40.44 34.61
C THR A 59 -40.61 -39.58 35.19
N LEU A 60 -40.51 -39.52 36.53
CA LEU A 60 -39.46 -38.76 37.21
C LEU A 60 -38.05 -39.16 36.75
N ALA A 61 -37.80 -40.46 36.56
CA ALA A 61 -36.50 -40.95 36.10
C ALA A 61 -36.17 -40.48 34.68
N GLN A 62 -37.15 -40.45 33.77
CA GLN A 62 -36.96 -39.94 32.42
C GLN A 62 -36.72 -38.43 32.39
N ALA A 63 -37.45 -37.67 33.21
CA ALA A 63 -37.23 -36.24 33.35
C ALA A 63 -35.83 -35.93 33.91
N GLN A 64 -35.36 -36.71 34.90
CA GLN A 64 -34.01 -36.58 35.44
C GLN A 64 -32.91 -36.91 34.41
N ALA A 65 -33.10 -37.96 33.61
CA ALA A 65 -32.14 -38.32 32.55
C ALA A 65 -31.99 -37.20 31.51
N LYS A 66 -33.12 -36.62 31.03
CA LYS A 66 -33.08 -35.49 30.10
C LYS A 66 -32.40 -34.26 30.69
N ARG A 67 -32.65 -33.96 31.97
CA ARG A 67 -31.98 -32.85 32.67
C ARG A 67 -30.47 -33.05 32.79
N ALA A 68 -30.02 -34.29 33.01
CA ALA A 68 -28.59 -34.60 33.06
C ALA A 68 -27.94 -34.39 31.68
N GLU A 69 -28.57 -34.89 30.62
CA GLU A 69 -28.10 -34.71 29.23
C GLU A 69 -28.05 -33.23 28.82
N ALA A 70 -29.07 -32.44 29.18
CA ALA A 70 -29.06 -30.98 28.98
C ALA A 70 -27.90 -30.31 29.75
N GLY A 71 -27.58 -30.79 30.95
CA GLY A 71 -26.43 -30.32 31.73
C GLY A 71 -25.08 -30.59 31.04
N ASP A 72 -24.91 -31.77 30.46
CA ASP A 72 -23.69 -32.13 29.72
C ASP A 72 -23.53 -31.27 28.45
N LEU A 73 -24.63 -31.02 27.72
CA LEU A 73 -24.62 -30.14 26.55
C LEU A 73 -24.28 -28.69 26.93
N ARG A 74 -24.82 -28.18 28.05
CA ARG A 74 -24.47 -26.83 28.56
C ARG A 74 -23.01 -26.72 28.94
N PHE A 75 -22.45 -27.73 29.59
CA PHE A 75 -21.02 -27.72 29.89
C PHE A 75 -20.17 -27.66 28.61
N ARG A 76 -20.58 -28.40 27.57
CA ARG A 76 -19.91 -28.36 26.26
C ARG A 76 -20.08 -26.99 25.58
N SER A 77 -21.26 -26.37 25.64
CA SER A 77 -21.49 -25.03 25.07
C SER A 77 -20.64 -23.97 25.80
N ASP A 78 -20.58 -24.00 27.14
CA ASP A 78 -19.77 -23.06 27.93
C ASP A 78 -18.28 -23.17 27.59
N ARG A 79 -17.77 -24.40 27.45
CA ARG A 79 -16.40 -24.64 27.00
C ARG A 79 -16.15 -24.08 25.60
N LEU A 80 -17.12 -24.25 24.69
CA LEU A 80 -17.02 -23.79 23.31
C LEU A 80 -17.12 -22.27 23.21
N ASP A 81 -17.94 -21.61 24.03
CA ASP A 81 -18.01 -20.14 24.11
C ASP A 81 -16.68 -19.53 24.59
N ALA A 82 -16.06 -20.14 25.61
CA ALA A 82 -14.73 -19.75 26.07
C ALA A 82 -13.69 -19.88 24.94
N ALA A 83 -13.77 -20.96 24.16
CA ALA A 83 -12.91 -21.18 23.00
C ALA A 83 -13.17 -20.16 21.88
N CYS A 84 -14.43 -19.86 21.54
CA CYS A 84 -14.81 -18.83 20.57
C CYS A 84 -14.26 -17.46 20.99
N SER A 85 -14.36 -17.11 22.27
CA SER A 85 -13.82 -15.87 22.82
C SER A 85 -12.30 -15.78 22.64
N ALA A 86 -11.57 -16.86 22.92
CA ALA A 86 -10.12 -16.93 22.69
C ALA A 86 -9.77 -16.85 21.20
N LEU A 87 -10.54 -17.52 20.33
CA LEU A 87 -10.35 -17.49 18.88
C LEU A 87 -10.58 -16.10 18.28
N ARG A 88 -11.58 -15.34 18.77
CA ARG A 88 -11.82 -13.96 18.32
C ARG A 88 -10.61 -13.05 18.57
N ILE A 89 -10.01 -13.17 19.76
CA ILE A 89 -8.77 -12.44 20.10
C ILE A 89 -7.64 -12.87 19.15
N ARG A 90 -7.45 -14.19 18.98
CA ARG A 90 -6.42 -14.73 18.10
C ARG A 90 -6.56 -14.27 16.65
N VAL A 91 -7.78 -14.25 16.11
CA VAL A 91 -8.06 -13.73 14.75
C VAL A 91 -7.69 -12.26 14.63
N ALA A 92 -8.03 -11.44 15.63
CA ALA A 92 -7.68 -10.02 15.62
C ALA A 92 -6.15 -9.82 15.62
N ASP A 93 -5.42 -10.55 16.47
CA ASP A 93 -3.96 -10.49 16.54
C ASP A 93 -3.31 -10.91 15.22
N LEU A 94 -3.79 -11.99 14.60
CA LEU A 94 -3.30 -12.46 13.30
C LEU A 94 -3.54 -11.43 12.21
N ARG A 95 -4.72 -10.81 12.14
CA ARG A 95 -5.01 -9.75 11.17
C ARG A 95 -4.08 -8.56 11.32
N GLU A 96 -3.80 -8.16 12.56
CA GLU A 96 -2.88 -7.04 12.81
C GLU A 96 -1.45 -7.39 12.41
N ALA A 97 -1.00 -8.62 12.70
CA ALA A 97 0.32 -9.10 12.32
C ALA A 97 0.50 -9.17 10.80
N GLU A 98 -0.48 -9.74 10.08
CA GLU A 98 -0.50 -9.81 8.61
C GLU A 98 -0.46 -8.42 7.98
N GLU A 99 -1.28 -7.50 8.50
CA GLU A 99 -1.33 -6.13 8.00
C GLU A 99 -0.01 -5.38 8.25
N ARG A 100 0.61 -5.59 9.41
CA ARG A 100 1.93 -5.03 9.73
C ARG A 100 3.00 -5.55 8.78
N ALA A 101 2.99 -6.85 8.50
CA ALA A 101 3.90 -7.47 7.53
C ALA A 101 3.69 -6.92 6.11
N ARG A 102 2.43 -6.78 5.68
CA ARG A 102 2.08 -6.17 4.39
C ARG A 102 2.60 -4.74 4.26
N ARG A 103 2.39 -3.91 5.28
CA ARG A 103 2.89 -2.52 5.29
C ARG A 103 4.42 -2.46 5.26
N ALA A 104 5.09 -3.34 6.01
CA ALA A 104 6.55 -3.41 6.01
C ALA A 104 7.09 -3.75 4.62
N ALA A 105 6.51 -4.75 3.94
CA ALA A 105 6.88 -5.11 2.58
C ALA A 105 6.66 -3.97 1.58
N GLN A 106 5.53 -3.26 1.68
CA GLN A 106 5.24 -2.10 0.83
C GLN A 106 6.22 -0.94 1.07
N GLN A 107 6.58 -0.68 2.33
CA GLN A 107 7.56 0.35 2.68
C GLN A 107 8.94 0.03 2.12
N GLU A 108 9.35 -1.24 2.18
CA GLU A 108 10.65 -1.65 1.65
C GLU A 108 10.70 -1.53 0.13
N ALA A 109 9.69 -2.02 -0.58
CA ALA A 109 9.59 -1.86 -2.03
C ALA A 109 9.58 -0.38 -2.45
N ALA A 110 8.89 0.49 -1.70
CA ALA A 110 8.89 1.92 -1.96
C ALA A 110 10.26 2.58 -1.72
N ARG A 111 11.04 2.10 -0.74
CA ARG A 111 12.42 2.57 -0.49
C ARG A 111 13.35 2.14 -1.62
N GLU A 112 13.28 0.89 -2.05
CA GLU A 112 14.07 0.38 -3.17
C GLU A 112 13.80 1.20 -4.44
N ALA A 113 12.52 1.41 -4.79
CA ALA A 113 12.14 2.21 -5.96
C ALA A 113 12.60 3.67 -5.86
N ARG A 114 12.53 4.27 -4.66
CA ARG A 114 13.03 5.63 -4.42
C ARG A 114 14.55 5.68 -4.62
N ASP A 115 15.28 4.70 -4.12
CA ASP A 115 16.74 4.69 -4.16
C ASP A 115 17.25 4.42 -5.58
N GLU A 116 16.57 3.56 -6.34
CA GLU A 116 16.81 3.37 -7.78
C GLU A 116 16.58 4.68 -8.55
N LEU A 117 15.45 5.36 -8.32
CA LEU A 117 15.17 6.64 -8.98
C LEU A 117 16.17 7.73 -8.57
N ALA A 118 16.59 7.75 -7.30
CA ALA A 118 17.61 8.67 -6.84
C ALA A 118 18.96 8.43 -7.52
N ALA A 119 19.33 7.16 -7.74
CA ALA A 119 20.53 6.80 -8.49
C ALA A 119 20.40 7.22 -9.97
N GLU A 120 19.25 6.99 -10.61
CA GLU A 120 19.00 7.43 -11.99
C GLU A 120 19.10 8.96 -12.12
N ILE A 121 18.50 9.70 -11.18
CA ILE A 121 18.60 11.16 -11.14
C ILE A 121 20.07 11.57 -10.98
N ALA A 122 20.81 10.97 -10.05
CA ALA A 122 22.21 11.30 -9.82
C ALA A 122 23.09 11.06 -11.07
N ASP A 123 22.80 10.01 -11.84
CA ASP A 123 23.53 9.63 -13.05
C ASP A 123 23.15 10.48 -14.28
N ARG A 124 21.86 10.54 -14.60
CA ARG A 124 21.38 11.09 -15.88
C ARG A 124 21.10 12.58 -15.83
N TYR A 125 20.62 13.08 -14.70
CA TYR A 125 20.19 14.48 -14.60
C TYR A 125 21.31 15.50 -14.91
N PRO A 126 22.56 15.33 -14.44
CA PRO A 126 23.63 16.28 -14.75
C PRO A 126 23.97 16.37 -16.25
N ALA A 127 23.86 15.26 -17.00
CA ALA A 127 24.06 15.26 -18.45
C ALA A 127 22.92 16.00 -19.16
N LEU A 128 21.67 15.72 -18.78
CA LEU A 128 20.49 16.40 -19.33
C LEU A 128 20.53 17.91 -19.08
N VAL A 129 20.92 18.34 -17.87
CA VAL A 129 21.09 19.77 -17.56
C VAL A 129 22.16 20.41 -18.45
N ARG A 130 23.30 19.74 -18.67
CA ARG A 130 24.35 20.23 -19.58
C ARG A 130 23.86 20.36 -21.02
N GLU A 131 23.14 19.37 -21.53
CA GLU A 131 22.62 19.38 -22.90
C GLU A 131 21.61 20.52 -23.11
N LEU A 132 20.65 20.65 -22.18
CA LEU A 132 19.66 21.71 -22.23
C LEU A 132 20.28 23.11 -22.07
N THR A 133 21.26 23.24 -21.17
CA THR A 133 21.98 24.52 -20.97
C THR A 133 22.82 24.90 -22.18
N GLY A 134 23.53 23.93 -22.77
CA GLY A 134 24.27 24.12 -24.01
C GLY A 134 23.38 24.50 -25.19
N LEU A 135 22.20 23.88 -25.31
CA LEU A 135 21.23 24.22 -26.35
C LEU A 135 20.71 25.64 -26.20
N ALA A 136 20.27 26.05 -25.00
CA ALA A 136 19.75 27.41 -24.86
C ALA A 136 20.83 28.48 -25.01
N LYS A 137 22.08 28.22 -24.62
CA LYS A 137 23.20 29.11 -24.94
C LYS A 137 23.37 29.29 -26.44
N ARG A 138 23.38 28.21 -27.21
CA ARG A 138 23.49 28.27 -28.69
C ARG A 138 22.33 29.02 -29.32
N ILE A 139 21.11 28.86 -28.79
CA ILE A 139 19.95 29.64 -29.22
C ILE A 139 20.17 31.13 -28.93
N ALA A 140 20.65 31.48 -27.74
CA ALA A 140 20.92 32.87 -27.35
C ALA A 140 22.01 33.51 -28.23
N ASP A 141 23.13 32.80 -28.45
CA ASP A 141 24.22 33.26 -29.31
C ASP A 141 23.71 33.49 -30.75
N CYS A 142 22.96 32.53 -31.31
CA CYS A 142 22.37 32.66 -32.65
C CYS A 142 21.36 33.82 -32.73
N ASN A 143 20.54 34.03 -31.69
CA ASN A 143 19.60 35.14 -31.66
C ASN A 143 20.32 36.50 -31.65
N ALA A 144 21.44 36.63 -30.93
CA ALA A 144 22.25 37.84 -30.92
C ALA A 144 22.89 38.11 -32.30
N GLU A 145 23.36 37.06 -32.99
CA GLU A 145 23.85 37.16 -34.37
C GLU A 145 22.75 37.59 -35.35
N CYS A 146 21.56 36.98 -35.26
CA CYS A 146 20.40 37.36 -36.06
C CYS A 146 20.00 38.82 -35.82
N GLU A 147 19.96 39.27 -34.57
CA GLU A 147 19.66 40.65 -34.21
C GLU A 147 20.67 41.63 -34.82
N ALA A 148 21.98 41.35 -34.69
CA ALA A 148 23.03 42.16 -35.29
C ALA A 148 22.94 42.22 -36.83
N ALA A 149 22.45 41.16 -37.46
CA ALA A 149 22.21 41.08 -38.91
C ALA A 149 20.85 41.64 -39.36
N GLY A 150 19.98 42.08 -38.45
CA GLY A 150 18.62 42.56 -38.77
C GLY A 150 17.64 41.46 -39.18
N ILE A 151 17.87 40.21 -38.76
CA ILE A 151 17.00 39.06 -39.03
C ILE A 151 15.96 38.94 -37.90
N PRO A 152 14.65 39.05 -38.19
CA PRO A 152 13.61 39.21 -37.17
C PRO A 152 13.19 37.92 -36.43
N ALA A 153 13.67 36.74 -36.84
CA ALA A 153 13.24 35.46 -36.27
C ALA A 153 14.31 34.84 -35.36
N THR A 154 13.90 34.39 -34.17
CA THR A 154 14.76 33.60 -33.28
C THR A 154 14.89 32.17 -33.77
N ALA A 155 16.02 31.52 -33.50
CA ALA A 155 16.25 30.13 -33.88
C ALA A 155 15.17 29.19 -33.32
N GLU A 156 14.72 29.45 -32.09
CA GLU A 156 13.65 28.66 -31.46
C GLU A 156 12.27 28.91 -32.10
N ALA A 157 11.91 30.17 -32.37
CA ALA A 157 10.64 30.48 -33.02
C ALA A 157 10.54 29.83 -34.41
N GLN A 158 11.64 29.88 -35.18
CA GLN A 158 11.75 29.22 -36.48
C GLN A 158 11.62 27.69 -36.35
N GLY A 159 12.35 27.08 -35.40
CA GLY A 159 12.30 25.63 -35.17
C GLY A 159 10.91 25.13 -34.74
N ARG A 160 10.12 25.98 -34.08
CA ARG A 160 8.77 25.69 -33.62
C ARG A 160 7.67 26.12 -34.60
N GLY A 161 8.01 26.83 -35.68
CA GLY A 161 7.04 27.37 -36.63
C GLY A 161 6.10 28.43 -36.03
N VAL A 162 6.58 29.22 -35.08
CA VAL A 162 5.79 30.27 -34.39
C VAL A 162 6.35 31.67 -34.66
N PRO A 163 5.54 32.73 -34.49
CA PRO A 163 6.04 34.10 -34.57
C PRO A 163 7.18 34.38 -33.57
N ALA A 164 8.09 35.30 -33.91
CA ALA A 164 9.26 35.61 -33.09
C ALA A 164 8.95 36.16 -31.68
N ASN A 165 7.75 36.72 -31.49
CA ASN A 165 7.26 37.16 -30.18
C ASN A 165 6.62 36.02 -29.36
N PHE A 166 6.65 34.78 -29.86
CA PHE A 166 6.08 33.58 -29.24
C PHE A 166 4.59 33.69 -28.89
N MET A 167 3.86 34.64 -29.47
CA MET A 167 2.46 34.86 -29.20
C MET A 167 1.60 33.95 -30.08
N VAL A 168 0.91 33.00 -29.46
CA VAL A 168 0.02 32.04 -30.14
C VAL A 168 -1.31 31.96 -29.37
N SER A 169 -2.44 32.10 -30.07
CA SER A 169 -3.79 31.85 -29.56
C SER A 169 -4.08 32.38 -28.14
N GLY A 170 -3.77 33.66 -27.88
CA GLY A 170 -4.11 34.32 -26.63
C GLY A 170 -3.09 34.18 -25.48
N GLY A 171 -1.91 33.63 -25.74
CA GLY A 171 -0.83 33.54 -24.76
C GLY A 171 0.58 33.62 -25.35
N THR A 172 1.57 33.79 -24.47
CA THR A 172 3.00 33.71 -24.84
C THR A 172 3.50 32.32 -24.51
N LEU A 173 4.13 31.65 -25.47
CA LEU A 173 4.74 30.35 -25.25
C LEU A 173 6.01 30.49 -24.41
N ALA A 174 6.20 29.59 -23.45
CA ALA A 174 7.48 29.46 -22.74
C ALA A 174 8.59 29.11 -23.73
N THR A 175 9.75 29.73 -23.56
CA THR A 175 10.95 29.48 -24.37
C THR A 175 11.88 28.50 -23.66
N ILE A 176 12.77 27.83 -24.39
CA ILE A 176 13.77 26.93 -23.79
C ILE A 176 14.64 27.69 -22.78
N GLY A 177 14.98 28.95 -23.08
CA GLY A 177 15.72 29.83 -22.17
C GLY A 177 14.96 30.23 -20.90
N SER A 178 13.64 30.03 -20.84
CA SER A 178 12.81 30.33 -19.66
C SER A 178 12.66 29.16 -18.68
N ILE A 179 13.17 27.97 -19.03
CA ILE A 179 13.05 26.76 -18.19
C ILE A 179 13.93 26.90 -16.96
N ASN A 180 13.34 26.87 -15.77
CA ASN A 180 14.10 26.87 -14.52
C ASN A 180 14.48 25.43 -14.12
N LEU A 181 15.75 25.05 -14.36
CA LEU A 181 16.28 23.73 -13.98
C LEU A 181 16.97 23.82 -12.61
N PRO A 182 16.58 23.00 -11.61
CA PRO A 182 17.28 22.96 -10.33
C PRO A 182 18.70 22.44 -10.48
N LEU A 183 19.63 22.98 -9.67
CA LEU A 183 20.97 22.41 -9.59
C LEU A 183 20.95 21.18 -8.66
N PRO A 184 21.54 20.04 -9.06
CA PRO A 184 21.45 18.80 -8.29
C PRO A 184 22.17 18.85 -6.93
N ARG A 185 23.14 19.77 -6.74
CA ARG A 185 23.94 19.88 -5.52
C ARG A 185 24.17 21.32 -5.05
N ALA A 186 23.41 22.27 -5.56
CA ALA A 186 23.57 23.68 -5.24
C ALA A 186 22.23 24.37 -5.07
N TYR A 187 22.21 25.42 -4.26
CA TYR A 187 21.05 26.29 -4.15
C TYR A 187 20.95 27.16 -5.41
N GLY A 188 19.78 27.17 -6.05
CA GLY A 188 19.50 27.99 -7.21
C GLY A 188 19.20 27.19 -8.49
N SER A 189 19.09 27.93 -9.58
CA SER A 189 18.77 27.42 -10.91
C SER A 189 20.03 27.34 -11.77
N ALA A 190 19.98 26.52 -12.82
CA ALA A 190 21.03 26.46 -13.83
C ALA A 190 21.32 27.83 -14.49
N TRP A 191 20.37 28.77 -14.45
CA TRP A 191 20.50 30.09 -15.09
C TRP A 191 20.73 31.24 -14.09
N GLY A 192 20.86 30.95 -12.79
CA GLY A 192 20.95 31.95 -11.72
C GLY A 192 19.60 32.48 -11.22
N THR A 193 19.58 33.00 -9.99
CA THR A 193 18.39 33.60 -9.37
C THR A 193 18.19 35.02 -9.90
N GLY A 194 17.36 35.15 -10.94
CA GLY A 194 16.79 36.43 -11.36
C GLY A 194 17.22 36.87 -12.75
N GLY A 195 16.50 36.43 -13.79
CA GLY A 195 16.29 37.11 -15.09
C GLY A 195 17.49 37.50 -15.95
N SER A 196 18.72 37.49 -15.44
CA SER A 196 19.94 37.84 -16.17
C SER A 196 20.46 36.55 -16.79
N MET A 197 20.06 36.33 -18.03
CA MET A 197 20.14 35.02 -18.69
C MET A 197 21.58 34.50 -18.87
N PHE A 198 22.63 35.33 -18.77
CA PHE A 198 24.03 34.91 -19.00
C PHE A 198 25.06 35.74 -18.22
N GLY A 199 24.78 36.05 -16.95
CA GLY A 199 25.72 36.74 -16.06
C GLY A 199 26.81 35.81 -15.51
N GLY A 200 27.76 35.38 -16.36
CA GLY A 200 29.12 34.99 -15.97
C GLY A 200 29.34 34.06 -14.75
N VAL A 201 28.41 33.16 -14.42
CA VAL A 201 28.68 32.15 -13.38
C VAL A 201 29.50 31.04 -14.02
N GLU A 202 30.83 31.08 -13.83
CA GLU A 202 31.66 29.90 -14.01
C GLU A 202 31.15 28.80 -13.09
N TYR A 203 30.69 27.69 -13.66
CA TYR A 203 30.12 26.57 -12.93
C TYR A 203 31.22 25.82 -12.15
N PRO A 204 31.27 25.92 -10.82
CA PRO A 204 32.20 25.14 -10.03
C PRO A 204 31.65 23.71 -9.95
N GLY A 205 32.21 22.79 -10.74
CA GLY A 205 31.86 21.36 -10.70
C GLY A 205 31.38 20.74 -12.03
N LEU A 206 31.38 21.49 -13.13
CA LEU A 206 31.11 20.95 -14.48
C LEU A 206 32.36 20.83 -15.37
N ASN A 207 33.52 21.27 -14.87
CA ASN A 207 34.84 21.13 -15.51
C ASN A 207 35.66 20.02 -14.85
N ALA A 208 35.09 18.81 -14.75
CA ALA A 208 35.79 17.58 -14.39
C ALA A 208 35.40 16.47 -15.37
#